data_AF-A0A2W1N2G7-F1
#
_entry.id   AF-A0A2W1N2G7-F1
#
_cell.length_a   1.000
_cell.length_b   1.000
_cell.length_c   1.000
_cell.angle_alpha   90.00
_cell.angle_beta   90.00
_cell.angle_gamma   90.00
#
_symmetry.space_group_name_H-M   'P 1'
#
loop_
_entity.id
_entity.type
_entity.pdbx_description
1 polymer ?
#
loop_
_entity_poly.entity_id
_entity_poly.type
_entity_poly.pdbx_seq_one_letter_code
_entity_poly.pdbx_strand_id
1 'polypeptide(L)'
;MCIGGSFGGGNMFQSNQAFAMIEYKTQSHVSEMKNIQDVVGEKVKYNYALKEARMVTSVSKDSIYYTVNNSSVARAKKEFLGDKMIVSATNSKISPKEDLMALVGQEIVASLPKTIDTKVMAFENDMVQLGEGSAVMNVSKEDFLKTAVLNPLYGNGWIFGIIMAVFVGIVIIGGIKKIAKVTDKIVPFMVVIYVAASLVILGMHFDQIPNAFGQILSGAFSGIGIIGGTIGVLIQGFKRAAFSNEAGIGSASIAHSAVRTKYAASEGLVALLEPFIDTVLVCTMTALVLIVSNGNGEIMTYGQEIKEGVQVTSQAFESNISWFPWVLTIAVVLFAFSTMISWSYYGYQAWSFLFGRSKKVEYAYKLIFCLFVIVGAASQLKSVIDFSDAMIFAMLVPNMIGLFFLAPRVRDELSRFMKKVKTVK
;
A
#
# COMPACT_ATOMS: atom_id res chain seq x y z
N MET A 1 9.19 -19.90 8.42
CA MET A 1 8.39 -18.66 8.64
C MET A 1 9.23 -17.42 8.35
N CYS A 2 10.33 -17.15 9.08
CA CYS A 2 11.20 -16.00 8.79
C CYS A 2 11.72 -15.92 7.34
N ILE A 3 12.12 -17.06 6.77
CA ILE A 3 12.52 -17.16 5.34
C ILE A 3 11.35 -16.75 4.42
N GLY A 4 10.13 -17.19 4.75
CA GLY A 4 8.92 -16.84 3.99
C GLY A 4 8.56 -15.36 4.08
N GLY A 5 8.65 -14.75 5.28
CA GLY A 5 8.43 -13.31 5.45
C GLY A 5 9.45 -12.47 4.69
N SER A 6 10.70 -12.96 4.65
CA SER A 6 11.78 -12.38 3.86
C SER A 6 11.51 -12.42 2.35
N PHE A 7 10.95 -13.51 1.81
CA PHE A 7 10.53 -13.55 0.41
C PHE A 7 9.24 -12.77 0.14
N GLY A 8 8.30 -12.74 1.08
CA GLY A 8 7.03 -12.03 0.95
C GLY A 8 7.16 -10.53 1.19
N GLY A 9 6.83 -10.10 2.41
CA GLY A 9 6.71 -8.67 2.76
C GLY A 9 8.02 -7.90 2.62
N GLY A 10 9.14 -8.55 2.95
CA GLY A 10 10.47 -7.95 2.83
C GLY A 10 11.01 -7.86 1.41
N ASN A 11 10.39 -8.53 0.44
CA ASN A 11 10.93 -8.67 -0.92
C ASN A 11 9.87 -8.49 -2.00
N MET A 12 9.02 -9.49 -2.22
CA MET A 12 8.04 -9.44 -3.31
C MET A 12 7.16 -8.18 -3.22
N PHE A 13 6.68 -7.84 -2.02
CA PHE A 13 5.86 -6.65 -1.81
C PHE A 13 6.61 -5.37 -2.15
N GLN A 14 7.85 -5.25 -1.67
CA GLN A 14 8.70 -4.06 -1.91
C GLN A 14 8.99 -3.88 -3.40
N SER A 15 9.38 -4.95 -4.08
CA SER A 15 9.66 -4.91 -5.52
C SER A 15 8.40 -4.58 -6.33
N ASN A 16 7.24 -5.08 -5.90
CA ASN A 16 5.96 -4.78 -6.54
C ASN A 16 5.58 -3.30 -6.38
N GLN A 17 5.68 -2.75 -5.16
CA GLN A 17 5.37 -1.33 -4.91
C GLN A 17 6.31 -0.38 -5.65
N ALA A 18 7.60 -0.70 -5.71
CA ALA A 18 8.57 0.08 -6.48
C ALA A 18 8.24 0.05 -7.98
N PHE A 19 7.87 -1.12 -8.52
CA PHE A 19 7.44 -1.23 -9.92
C PHE A 19 6.16 -0.43 -10.18
N ALA A 20 5.13 -0.58 -9.34
CA ALA A 20 3.86 0.11 -9.47
C ALA A 20 4.02 1.64 -9.47
N MET A 21 4.97 2.17 -8.70
CA MET A 21 5.26 3.60 -8.67
C MET A 21 5.91 4.10 -9.98
N ILE A 22 6.83 3.31 -10.55
CA ILE A 22 7.45 3.64 -11.83
C ILE A 22 6.42 3.52 -12.96
N GLU A 23 5.67 2.41 -12.97
CA GLU A 23 4.60 2.16 -13.93
C GLU A 23 3.62 3.34 -13.94
N TYR A 24 3.11 3.73 -12.77
CA TYR A 24 2.22 4.88 -12.62
C TYR A 24 2.81 6.17 -13.19
N LYS A 25 4.09 6.48 -12.91
CA LYS A 25 4.68 7.73 -13.39
C LYS A 25 4.99 7.72 -14.90
N THR A 26 5.17 6.53 -15.49
CA THR A 26 5.39 6.37 -16.93
C THR A 26 4.09 6.32 -17.75
N GLN A 27 2.92 6.29 -17.09
CA GLN A 27 1.64 6.33 -17.78
C GLN A 27 1.39 7.70 -18.42
N SER A 28 0.61 7.73 -19.49
CA SER A 28 0.22 8.96 -20.17
C SER A 28 -1.26 8.93 -20.50
N HIS A 29 -1.97 10.02 -20.25
CA HIS A 29 -3.39 10.10 -20.56
C HIS A 29 -3.60 10.11 -22.07
N VAL A 30 -4.57 9.31 -22.54
CA VAL A 30 -4.88 9.26 -23.98
C VAL A 30 -5.38 10.62 -24.48
N SER A 31 -6.02 11.42 -23.63
CA SER A 31 -6.45 12.79 -23.95
C SER A 31 -5.30 13.75 -24.32
N GLU A 32 -4.07 13.45 -23.91
CA GLU A 32 -2.89 14.29 -24.17
C GLU A 32 -2.18 13.92 -25.48
N MET A 33 -2.62 12.85 -26.14
CA MET A 33 -2.02 12.38 -27.40
C MET A 33 -2.33 13.33 -28.55
N LYS A 34 -1.29 13.69 -29.33
CA LYS A 34 -1.44 14.53 -30.52
C LYS A 34 -2.36 13.90 -31.57
N ASN A 35 -2.32 12.58 -31.69
CA ASN A 35 -3.20 11.81 -32.55
C ASN A 35 -3.71 10.58 -31.78
N ILE A 36 -5.01 10.57 -31.51
CA ILE A 36 -5.69 9.47 -30.80
C ILE A 36 -5.63 8.15 -31.56
N GLN A 37 -5.46 8.16 -32.89
CA GLN A 37 -5.34 6.94 -33.69
C GLN A 37 -4.03 6.19 -33.42
N ASP A 38 -3.01 6.87 -32.89
CA ASP A 38 -1.73 6.23 -32.54
C ASP A 38 -1.88 5.27 -31.35
N VAL A 39 -3.01 5.34 -30.63
CA VAL A 39 -3.34 4.44 -29.52
C VAL A 39 -3.95 3.13 -30.02
N VAL A 40 -4.38 3.05 -31.29
CA VAL A 40 -4.90 1.80 -31.84
C VAL A 40 -3.80 0.75 -31.86
N GLY A 41 -4.08 -0.40 -31.25
CA GLY A 41 -3.10 -1.46 -31.08
C GLY A 41 -2.29 -1.36 -29.78
N GLU A 42 -2.41 -0.27 -29.02
CA GLU A 42 -1.73 -0.11 -27.74
C GLU A 42 -2.53 -0.69 -26.58
N LYS A 43 -1.81 -1.05 -25.51
CA LYS A 43 -2.41 -1.48 -24.25
C LYS A 43 -2.71 -0.26 -23.38
N VAL A 44 -3.93 -0.22 -22.88
CA VAL A 44 -4.44 0.87 -22.04
C VAL A 44 -5.03 0.30 -20.75
N LYS A 45 -4.81 1.03 -19.66
CA LYS A 45 -5.57 0.87 -18.42
C LYS A 45 -6.76 1.82 -18.50
N TYR A 46 -7.97 1.28 -18.49
CA TYR A 46 -9.21 2.04 -18.65
C TYR A 46 -10.08 1.91 -17.39
N ASN A 47 -10.41 3.06 -16.81
CA ASN A 47 -11.31 3.15 -15.67
C ASN A 47 -12.73 3.49 -16.14
N TYR A 48 -13.70 2.66 -15.82
CA TYR A 48 -15.10 2.88 -16.17
C TYR A 48 -16.04 2.64 -15.00
N ALA A 49 -17.20 3.27 -15.07
CA ALA A 49 -18.29 3.01 -14.15
C ALA A 49 -19.08 1.79 -14.61
N LEU A 50 -18.92 0.66 -13.93
CA LEU A 50 -19.82 -0.47 -14.09
C LEU A 50 -21.17 -0.12 -13.45
N LYS A 51 -22.20 -0.02 -14.28
CA LYS A 51 -23.57 0.20 -13.84
C LYS A 51 -24.20 -1.15 -13.48
N GLU A 52 -24.33 -1.43 -12.19
CA GLU A 52 -25.04 -2.61 -11.69
C GLU A 52 -26.37 -2.19 -11.07
N ALA A 53 -27.44 -2.82 -11.52
CA ALA A 53 -28.75 -2.67 -10.92
C ALA A 53 -28.81 -3.52 -9.63
N ARG A 54 -29.27 -2.93 -8.52
CA ARG A 54 -29.26 -3.53 -7.18
C ARG A 54 -30.57 -3.24 -6.48
N MET A 55 -31.14 -4.23 -5.82
CA MET A 55 -32.37 -4.06 -5.06
C MET A 55 -32.08 -3.61 -3.64
N VAL A 56 -32.66 -2.48 -3.24
CA VAL A 56 -32.56 -1.98 -1.86
C VAL A 56 -33.45 -2.82 -0.97
N THR A 57 -32.88 -3.41 0.09
CA THR A 57 -33.58 -4.28 1.02
C THR A 57 -34.04 -3.57 2.28
N SER A 58 -33.27 -2.59 2.77
CA SER A 58 -33.64 -1.78 3.92
C SER A 58 -32.83 -0.49 4.00
N VAL A 59 -33.30 0.48 4.78
CA VAL A 59 -32.60 1.75 5.04
C VAL A 59 -32.60 2.02 6.55
N SER A 60 -31.43 2.26 7.12
CA SER A 60 -31.27 2.63 8.54
C SER A 60 -31.04 4.13 8.67
N LYS A 61 -30.74 4.61 9.89
CA LYS A 61 -30.45 6.03 10.15
C LYS A 61 -29.26 6.52 9.31
N ASP A 62 -28.21 5.72 9.17
CA ASP A 62 -26.93 6.12 8.55
C ASP A 62 -26.57 5.37 7.26
N SER A 63 -27.27 4.26 6.95
CA SER A 63 -26.89 3.36 5.84
C SER A 63 -28.08 2.88 5.00
N ILE A 64 -27.79 2.51 3.74
CA ILE A 64 -28.70 1.81 2.82
C ILE A 64 -28.16 0.39 2.62
N TYR A 65 -29.05 -0.60 2.66
CA TYR A 65 -28.75 -2.01 2.46
C TYR A 65 -29.29 -2.47 1.12
N TYR A 66 -28.50 -3.24 0.38
CA TYR A 66 -28.90 -3.83 -0.90
C TYR A 66 -28.31 -5.23 -1.05
N THR A 67 -28.95 -6.06 -1.88
CA THR A 67 -28.48 -7.43 -2.14
C THR A 67 -27.52 -7.46 -3.32
N VAL A 68 -26.35 -8.09 -3.15
CA VAL A 68 -25.41 -8.43 -4.23
C VAL A 68 -25.07 -9.90 -4.09
N ASN A 69 -25.29 -10.70 -5.14
CA ASN A 69 -24.97 -12.14 -5.15
C ASN A 69 -25.46 -12.87 -3.88
N ASN A 70 -26.73 -12.66 -3.50
CA ASN A 70 -27.37 -13.19 -2.29
C ASN A 70 -26.77 -12.77 -0.94
N SER A 71 -25.89 -11.77 -0.92
CA SER A 71 -25.33 -11.19 0.31
C SER A 71 -25.83 -9.76 0.50
N SER A 72 -26.22 -9.41 1.73
CA SER A 72 -26.63 -8.04 2.08
C SER A 72 -25.39 -7.17 2.29
N VAL A 73 -25.32 -6.04 1.61
CA VAL A 73 -24.21 -5.07 1.67
C VAL A 73 -24.75 -3.72 2.13
N ALA A 74 -24.07 -3.08 3.08
CA ALA A 74 -24.44 -1.77 3.60
C ALA A 74 -23.50 -0.67 3.08
N ARG A 75 -24.05 0.49 2.71
CA ARG A 75 -23.29 1.70 2.33
C ARG A 75 -23.85 2.93 3.03
N ALA A 76 -22.99 3.90 3.33
CA ALA A 76 -23.43 5.11 4.02
C ALA A 76 -24.33 5.97 3.14
N LYS A 77 -25.38 6.58 3.70
CA LYS A 77 -26.33 7.44 2.95
C LYS A 77 -25.65 8.56 2.16
N LYS A 78 -24.57 9.14 2.69
CA LYS A 78 -23.78 10.19 2.03
C LYS A 78 -23.17 9.76 0.70
N GLU A 79 -22.90 8.46 0.51
CA GLU A 79 -22.39 7.92 -0.75
C GLU A 79 -23.48 7.86 -1.83
N PHE A 80 -24.75 7.86 -1.44
CA PHE A 80 -25.90 7.92 -2.36
C PHE A 80 -26.38 9.35 -2.64
N LEU A 81 -26.07 10.28 -1.73
CA LEU A 81 -26.41 11.70 -1.85
C LEU A 81 -25.44 12.47 -2.76
N GLY A 82 -24.24 11.95 -3.00
CA GLY A 82 -23.30 12.47 -4.00
C GLY A 82 -23.60 11.92 -5.38
N ASP A 83 -23.23 12.64 -6.44
CA ASP A 83 -23.46 12.34 -7.87
C ASP A 83 -22.95 10.96 -8.38
N LYS A 84 -22.47 10.08 -7.49
CA LYS A 84 -21.86 8.78 -7.81
C LYS A 84 -22.80 7.56 -7.68
N MET A 85 -24.04 7.71 -7.19
CA MET A 85 -25.08 6.68 -7.33
C MET A 85 -26.35 7.25 -7.93
N ILE A 86 -26.63 6.87 -9.18
CA ILE A 86 -27.78 7.36 -9.94
C ILE A 86 -29.03 6.60 -9.48
N VAL A 87 -30.06 7.35 -9.08
CA VAL A 87 -31.32 6.81 -8.59
C VAL A 87 -32.40 6.87 -9.70
N SER A 88 -32.84 5.67 -10.12
CA SER A 88 -34.17 5.28 -10.63
C SER A 88 -34.20 4.55 -11.98
N ALA A 89 -34.97 3.47 -12.03
CA ALA A 89 -35.43 2.71 -13.21
C ALA A 89 -36.51 3.44 -14.04
N THR A 90 -36.89 4.67 -13.66
CA THR A 90 -37.67 5.60 -14.47
C THR A 90 -36.80 6.82 -14.73
N ASN A 91 -36.77 7.33 -15.96
CA ASN A 91 -35.94 8.45 -16.45
C ASN A 91 -36.04 9.78 -15.64
N SER A 92 -36.69 9.80 -14.50
CA SER A 92 -36.70 10.84 -13.48
C SER A 92 -35.57 10.62 -12.47
N LYS A 93 -34.58 11.52 -12.46
CA LYS A 93 -33.60 11.66 -11.37
C LYS A 93 -34.37 11.80 -10.05
N ILE A 94 -34.39 10.77 -9.20
CA ILE A 94 -34.86 10.93 -7.83
C ILE A 94 -33.74 11.68 -7.09
N SER A 95 -34.00 12.93 -6.73
CA SER A 95 -33.09 13.69 -5.89
C SER A 95 -33.04 13.01 -4.51
N PRO A 96 -31.87 12.55 -4.03
CA PRO A 96 -31.77 11.74 -2.81
C PRO A 96 -32.11 12.52 -1.51
N LYS A 97 -32.56 13.78 -1.62
CA LYS A 97 -32.84 14.68 -0.50
C LYS A 97 -34.20 14.47 0.19
N GLU A 98 -35.19 13.82 -0.43
CA GLU A 98 -36.57 13.92 0.08
C GLU A 98 -37.10 12.71 0.88
N ASP A 99 -36.74 11.46 0.54
CA ASP A 99 -36.98 10.33 1.46
C ASP A 99 -36.21 9.07 1.02
N LEU A 100 -35.16 8.71 1.75
CA LEU A 100 -34.38 7.51 1.45
C LEU A 100 -35.13 6.22 1.81
N MET A 101 -36.15 6.27 2.69
CA MET A 101 -36.98 5.09 2.97
C MET A 101 -37.82 4.67 1.75
N ALA A 102 -38.15 5.61 0.86
CA ALA A 102 -38.88 5.32 -0.38
C ALA A 102 -38.08 4.46 -1.37
N LEU A 103 -36.77 4.29 -1.15
CA LEU A 103 -35.91 3.43 -1.96
C LEU A 103 -36.07 1.94 -1.63
N VAL A 104 -36.63 1.57 -0.47
CA VAL A 104 -36.79 0.16 -0.09
C VAL A 104 -37.68 -0.56 -1.10
N GLY A 105 -37.19 -1.67 -1.66
CA GLY A 105 -37.87 -2.43 -2.71
C GLY A 105 -37.67 -1.86 -4.12
N GLN A 106 -36.95 -0.75 -4.29
CA GLN A 106 -36.58 -0.21 -5.60
C GLN A 106 -35.23 -0.77 -6.09
N GLU A 107 -35.09 -0.80 -7.41
CA GLU A 107 -33.84 -1.10 -8.08
C GLU A 107 -33.04 0.21 -8.30
N ILE A 108 -31.84 0.25 -7.72
CA ILE A 108 -30.90 1.36 -7.82
C ILE A 108 -29.75 0.97 -8.75
N VAL A 109 -29.26 1.91 -9.56
CA VAL A 109 -28.09 1.67 -10.40
C VAL A 109 -26.86 2.20 -9.67
N ALA A 110 -26.11 1.29 -9.05
CA ALA A 110 -24.82 1.63 -8.48
C ALA A 110 -23.79 1.77 -9.61
N SER A 111 -23.13 2.92 -9.68
CA SER A 111 -21.99 3.14 -10.56
C SER A 111 -20.71 2.76 -9.81
N LEU A 112 -20.19 1.57 -10.08
CA LEU A 112 -18.99 1.06 -9.42
C LEU A 112 -17.76 1.34 -10.29
N PRO A 113 -16.73 2.02 -9.76
CA PRO A 113 -15.50 2.18 -10.49
C PRO A 113 -14.84 0.81 -10.72
N LYS A 114 -14.58 0.49 -11.99
CA LYS A 114 -13.89 -0.71 -12.41
C LYS A 114 -12.75 -0.33 -13.34
N THR A 115 -11.61 -0.96 -13.14
CA THR A 115 -10.41 -0.77 -13.96
C THR A 115 -10.17 -2.05 -14.74
N ILE A 116 -9.94 -1.93 -16.04
CA ILE A 116 -9.52 -3.04 -16.88
C ILE A 116 -8.25 -2.66 -17.62
N ASP A 117 -7.36 -3.63 -17.79
CA ASP A 117 -6.27 -3.55 -18.74
C ASP A 117 -6.73 -4.22 -20.03
N THR A 118 -6.65 -3.51 -21.15
CA THR A 118 -7.18 -3.97 -22.43
C THR A 118 -6.44 -3.31 -23.58
N LYS A 119 -6.70 -3.76 -24.81
CA LYS A 119 -6.09 -3.21 -26.03
C LYS A 119 -7.12 -2.38 -26.78
N VAL A 120 -6.70 -1.23 -27.31
CA VAL A 120 -7.56 -0.44 -28.19
C VAL A 120 -7.57 -1.09 -29.57
N MET A 121 -8.74 -1.50 -30.03
CA MET A 121 -8.91 -2.21 -31.29
C MET A 121 -9.23 -1.27 -32.44
N ALA A 122 -10.15 -0.33 -32.21
CA ALA A 122 -10.55 0.66 -33.20
C ALA A 122 -11.26 1.85 -32.53
N PHE A 123 -11.21 2.99 -33.19
CA PHE A 123 -12.11 4.12 -32.94
C PHE A 123 -13.19 4.14 -34.02
N GLU A 124 -14.45 4.01 -33.63
CA GLU A 124 -15.61 4.04 -34.55
C GLU A 124 -16.57 5.16 -34.13
N ASN A 125 -16.60 6.25 -34.89
CA ASN A 125 -17.41 7.44 -34.58
C ASN A 125 -17.17 7.95 -33.13
N ASP A 126 -18.21 7.86 -32.29
CA ASP A 126 -18.22 8.25 -30.89
C ASP A 126 -17.94 7.08 -29.92
N MET A 127 -17.54 5.92 -30.45
CA MET A 127 -17.26 4.71 -29.69
C MET A 127 -15.80 4.27 -29.86
N VAL A 128 -15.28 3.58 -28.85
CA VAL A 128 -13.97 2.94 -28.83
C VAL A 128 -14.19 1.46 -28.57
N GLN A 129 -13.62 0.63 -29.44
CA GLN A 129 -13.62 -0.82 -29.27
C GLN A 129 -12.38 -1.23 -28.46
N LEU A 130 -12.60 -1.90 -27.34
CA LEU A 130 -11.57 -2.37 -26.43
C LEU A 130 -11.64 -3.89 -26.31
N GLY A 131 -10.52 -4.59 -26.46
CA GLY A 131 -10.52 -6.04 -26.27
C GLY A 131 -9.27 -6.72 -26.80
N GLU A 132 -9.14 -8.01 -26.47
CA GLU A 132 -8.18 -8.91 -27.11
C GLU A 132 -8.95 -10.14 -27.61
N GLY A 133 -8.82 -10.46 -28.91
CA GLY A 133 -9.53 -11.59 -29.53
C GLY A 133 -11.04 -11.38 -29.64
N SER A 134 -11.84 -12.40 -29.32
CA SER A 134 -13.30 -12.40 -29.52
C SER A 134 -14.09 -11.61 -28.47
N ALA A 135 -13.45 -11.17 -27.38
CA ALA A 135 -14.09 -10.41 -26.31
C ALA A 135 -13.86 -8.91 -26.52
N VAL A 136 -14.80 -8.25 -27.20
CA VAL A 136 -14.77 -6.82 -27.49
C VAL A 136 -15.82 -6.08 -26.66
N MET A 137 -15.40 -5.00 -26.03
CA MET A 137 -16.21 -4.06 -25.27
C MET A 137 -16.24 -2.73 -26.02
N ASN A 138 -17.44 -2.19 -26.26
CA ASN A 138 -17.61 -0.88 -26.87
C ASN A 138 -17.90 0.15 -25.79
N VAL A 139 -17.12 1.23 -25.77
CA VAL A 139 -17.23 2.29 -24.77
C VAL A 139 -17.34 3.66 -25.44
N SER A 140 -17.96 4.62 -24.77
CA SER A 140 -18.00 6.01 -25.25
C SER A 140 -16.58 6.55 -25.40
N LYS A 141 -16.31 7.23 -26.52
CA LYS A 141 -15.05 7.92 -26.77
C LYS A 141 -14.81 9.03 -25.76
N GLU A 142 -15.84 9.74 -25.33
CA GLU A 142 -15.70 10.79 -24.31
C GLU A 142 -15.21 10.21 -22.98
N ASP A 143 -15.84 9.12 -22.52
CA ASP A 143 -15.45 8.45 -21.28
C ASP A 143 -14.05 7.83 -21.39
N PHE A 144 -13.75 7.20 -22.52
CA PHE A 144 -12.44 6.62 -22.81
C PHE A 144 -11.32 7.66 -22.74
N LEU A 145 -11.47 8.80 -23.42
CA LEU A 145 -10.44 9.84 -23.43
C LEU A 145 -10.21 10.44 -22.03
N LYS A 146 -11.25 10.52 -21.19
CA LYS A 146 -11.11 11.06 -19.83
C LYS A 146 -10.34 10.14 -18.89
N THR A 147 -10.44 8.82 -19.05
CA THR A 147 -9.99 7.89 -18.02
C THR A 147 -8.97 6.86 -18.47
N ALA A 148 -8.77 6.69 -19.78
CA ALA A 148 -7.79 5.76 -20.32
C ALA A 148 -6.37 6.33 -20.23
N VAL A 149 -5.44 5.49 -19.78
CA VAL A 149 -4.01 5.78 -19.75
C VAL A 149 -3.25 4.71 -20.51
N LEU A 150 -2.29 5.16 -21.32
CA LEU A 150 -1.27 4.29 -21.93
C LEU A 150 -0.34 3.80 -20.84
N ASN A 151 0.00 2.52 -20.89
CA ASN A 151 0.90 1.90 -19.92
C ASN A 151 2.03 1.15 -20.64
N PRO A 152 3.18 1.81 -20.93
CA PRO A 152 4.27 1.20 -21.71
C PRO A 152 4.98 0.06 -20.97
N LEU A 153 4.86 0.03 -19.64
CA LEU A 153 5.48 -1.00 -18.80
C LEU A 153 4.52 -2.12 -18.42
N TYR A 154 3.31 -2.13 -18.95
CA TYR A 154 2.31 -3.14 -18.63
C TYR A 154 2.81 -4.56 -18.87
N GLY A 155 2.72 -5.41 -17.85
CA GLY A 155 3.19 -6.80 -17.91
C GLY A 155 4.72 -6.96 -17.97
N ASN A 156 5.48 -5.86 -17.99
CA ASN A 156 6.94 -5.85 -18.05
C ASN A 156 7.60 -5.70 -16.67
N GLY A 157 6.85 -5.94 -15.59
CA GLY A 157 7.36 -5.90 -14.22
C GLY A 157 8.56 -6.82 -13.98
N TRP A 158 8.68 -7.92 -14.73
CA TRP A 158 9.84 -8.81 -14.67
C TRP A 158 11.14 -8.13 -15.10
N ILE A 159 11.11 -7.18 -16.05
CA ILE A 159 12.30 -6.42 -16.50
C ILE A 159 12.80 -5.54 -15.37
N PHE A 160 11.89 -4.78 -14.76
CA PHE A 160 12.20 -3.98 -13.58
C PHE A 160 12.75 -4.87 -12.46
N GLY A 161 12.11 -6.01 -12.22
CA GLY A 161 12.53 -6.99 -11.23
C GLY A 161 13.94 -7.51 -11.46
N ILE A 162 14.35 -7.76 -12.72
CA ILE A 162 15.74 -8.16 -13.06
C ILE A 162 16.72 -7.04 -12.69
N ILE A 163 16.42 -5.81 -13.09
CA ILE A 163 17.28 -4.65 -12.79
C ILE A 163 17.43 -4.48 -11.27
N MET A 164 16.30 -4.54 -10.55
CA MET A 164 16.27 -4.44 -9.09
C MET A 164 17.02 -5.59 -8.43
N ALA A 165 16.85 -6.83 -8.90
CA ALA A 165 17.54 -8.01 -8.40
C ALA A 165 19.07 -7.90 -8.56
N VAL A 166 19.55 -7.30 -9.66
CA VAL A 166 21.00 -7.04 -9.86
C VAL A 166 21.51 -6.07 -8.80
N PHE A 167 20.83 -4.94 -8.57
CA PHE A 167 21.24 -3.98 -7.55
C PHE A 167 21.21 -4.59 -6.14
N VAL A 168 20.14 -5.32 -5.80
CA VAL A 168 20.02 -6.01 -4.50
C VAL A 168 21.15 -7.03 -4.36
N GLY A 169 21.37 -7.86 -5.37
CA GLY A 169 22.43 -8.87 -5.46
C GLY A 169 23.82 -8.30 -5.15
N ILE A 170 24.17 -7.17 -5.79
CA ILE A 170 25.45 -6.47 -5.57
C ILE A 170 25.67 -6.14 -4.09
N VAL A 171 24.63 -5.75 -3.36
CA VAL A 171 24.74 -5.38 -1.95
C VAL A 171 24.76 -6.62 -1.05
N ILE A 172 23.80 -7.53 -1.21
CA ILE A 172 23.63 -8.68 -0.31
C ILE A 172 24.80 -9.67 -0.40
N ILE A 173 25.48 -9.78 -1.55
CA ILE A 173 26.70 -10.60 -1.69
C ILE A 173 27.78 -10.14 -0.71
N GLY A 174 27.88 -8.84 -0.42
CA GLY A 174 28.84 -8.29 0.54
C GLY A 174 28.50 -8.50 2.02
N GLY A 175 27.34 -9.08 2.33
CA GLY A 175 26.88 -9.38 3.68
C GLY A 175 26.58 -8.12 4.51
N ILE A 176 26.41 -8.30 5.83
CA ILE A 176 25.91 -7.25 6.74
C ILE A 176 26.74 -5.96 6.73
N LYS A 177 28.07 -6.04 6.56
CA LYS A 177 28.92 -4.83 6.50
C LYS A 177 28.60 -3.96 5.29
N LYS A 178 28.35 -4.57 4.13
CA LYS A 178 28.00 -3.85 2.91
C LYS A 178 26.56 -3.33 2.97
N ILE A 179 25.64 -4.11 3.54
CA ILE A 179 24.27 -3.68 3.81
C ILE A 179 24.29 -2.42 4.70
N ALA A 180 24.96 -2.48 5.85
CA ALA A 180 25.06 -1.34 6.78
C ALA A 180 25.67 -0.08 6.13
N LYS A 181 26.71 -0.23 5.30
CA LYS A 181 27.37 0.88 4.57
C LYS A 181 26.50 1.49 3.44
N VAL A 182 25.45 0.79 3.04
CA VAL A 182 24.52 1.27 2.03
C VAL A 182 23.32 1.90 2.73
N THR A 183 22.79 1.24 3.76
CA THR A 183 21.64 1.75 4.52
C THR A 183 21.97 3.00 5.33
N ASP A 184 23.18 3.13 5.88
CA ASP A 184 23.63 4.32 6.64
C ASP A 184 23.58 5.63 5.84
N LYS A 185 23.61 5.55 4.50
CA LYS A 185 23.50 6.69 3.59
C LYS A 185 22.12 6.82 2.97
N ILE A 186 21.55 5.72 2.49
CA ILE A 186 20.28 5.73 1.78
C ILE A 186 19.13 6.07 2.73
N VAL A 187 19.10 5.47 3.92
CA VAL A 187 17.96 5.62 4.86
C VAL A 187 17.81 7.07 5.33
N PRO A 188 18.86 7.78 5.80
CA PRO A 188 18.70 9.17 6.18
C PRO A 188 18.29 10.06 5.01
N PHE A 189 18.84 9.83 3.81
CA PHE A 189 18.52 10.61 2.62
C PHE A 189 17.04 10.49 2.24
N MET A 190 16.51 9.26 2.14
CA MET A 190 15.11 9.05 1.74
C MET A 190 14.12 9.58 2.79
N VAL A 191 14.42 9.42 4.08
CA VAL A 191 13.57 9.92 5.18
C VAL A 191 13.57 11.45 5.20
N VAL A 192 14.73 12.10 5.10
CA VAL A 192 14.82 13.57 5.13
C VAL A 192 14.03 14.20 3.99
N ILE A 193 14.17 13.70 2.77
CA ILE A 193 13.44 14.22 1.61
C ILE A 193 11.93 14.07 1.80
N TYR A 194 11.50 12.89 2.24
CA TYR A 194 10.07 12.59 2.41
C TYR A 194 9.44 13.42 3.54
N VAL A 195 10.11 13.51 4.69
CA VAL A 195 9.66 14.28 5.85
C VAL A 195 9.68 15.77 5.53
N ALA A 196 10.70 16.29 4.86
CA ALA A 196 10.77 17.69 4.48
C ALA A 196 9.59 18.10 3.57
N ALA A 197 9.29 17.29 2.55
CA ALA A 197 8.16 17.56 1.68
C ALA A 197 6.82 17.45 2.40
N SER A 198 6.67 16.46 3.28
CA SER A 198 5.48 16.33 4.13
C SER A 198 5.31 17.56 5.03
N LEU A 199 6.38 18.06 5.65
CA LEU A 199 6.34 19.28 6.48
C LEU A 199 5.96 20.52 5.66
N VAL A 200 6.44 20.64 4.42
CA VAL A 200 6.05 21.74 3.53
C VAL A 200 4.55 21.70 3.26
N ILE A 201 4.01 20.54 2.86
CA ILE A 201 2.57 20.39 2.58
C ILE A 201 1.73 20.65 3.84
N LEU A 202 2.14 20.09 4.99
CA LEU A 202 1.44 20.32 6.25
C LEU A 202 1.53 21.79 6.69
N GLY A 203 2.63 22.49 6.37
CA GLY A 203 2.74 23.93 6.56
C GLY A 203 1.81 24.74 5.67
N MET A 204 1.59 24.30 4.42
CA MET A 204 0.63 24.91 3.49
C MET A 204 -0.83 24.73 3.95
N HIS A 205 -1.12 23.62 4.64
CA HIS A 205 -2.46 23.26 5.16
C HIS A 205 -2.53 23.28 6.69
N PHE A 206 -1.79 24.17 7.34
CA PHE A 206 -1.61 24.16 8.79
C PHE A 206 -2.93 24.26 9.58
N ASP A 207 -3.87 25.05 9.07
CA ASP A 207 -5.21 25.25 9.62
C ASP A 207 -6.09 23.98 9.58
N GLN A 208 -5.80 23.06 8.65
CA GLN A 208 -6.57 21.84 8.45
C GLN A 208 -6.08 20.67 9.30
N ILE A 209 -4.88 20.76 9.87
CA ILE A 209 -4.27 19.68 10.68
C ILE A 209 -5.17 19.24 11.85
N PRO A 210 -5.75 20.15 12.68
CA PRO A 210 -6.64 19.74 13.76
C PRO A 210 -7.89 19.01 13.25
N ASN A 211 -8.45 19.45 12.12
CA ASN A 211 -9.59 18.78 11.47
C ASN A 211 -9.20 17.38 11.01
N ALA A 212 -8.02 17.22 10.40
CA ALA A 212 -7.51 15.92 9.95
C ALA A 212 -7.38 14.92 11.11
N PHE A 213 -6.86 15.33 12.28
CA PHE A 213 -6.87 14.47 13.47
C PHE A 213 -8.29 14.10 13.92
N GLY A 214 -9.23 15.04 13.85
CA GLY A 214 -10.65 14.77 14.10
C GLY A 214 -11.22 13.73 13.12
N GLN A 215 -10.86 13.80 11.84
CA GLN A 215 -11.25 12.81 10.82
C GLN A 215 -10.65 11.44 11.09
N ILE A 216 -9.38 11.36 11.50
CA ILE A 216 -8.72 10.09 11.86
C ILE A 216 -9.44 9.43 13.04
N LEU A 217 -9.66 10.17 14.13
CA LEU A 217 -10.30 9.64 15.33
C LEU A 217 -11.75 9.25 15.05
N SER A 218 -12.53 10.13 14.41
CA SER A 218 -13.91 9.83 14.07
C SER A 218 -14.02 8.65 13.11
N GLY A 219 -13.13 8.55 12.10
CA GLY A 219 -13.05 7.45 11.15
C GLY A 219 -12.72 6.12 11.83
N ALA A 220 -11.73 6.10 12.72
CA ALA A 220 -11.34 4.91 13.49
C ALA A 220 -12.47 4.34 14.35
N PHE A 221 -13.32 5.21 14.91
CA PHE A 221 -14.45 4.79 15.74
C PHE A 221 -15.79 4.72 15.00
N SER A 222 -15.84 5.11 13.73
CA SER A 222 -17.04 4.98 12.89
C SER A 222 -17.18 3.57 12.33
N GLY A 223 -18.39 3.00 12.38
CA GLY A 223 -18.68 1.68 11.79
C GLY A 223 -18.83 1.68 10.26
N ILE A 224 -18.43 2.75 9.59
CA ILE A 224 -18.73 2.99 8.18
C ILE A 224 -17.61 2.42 7.31
N GLY A 225 -17.93 1.48 6.42
CA GLY A 225 -17.09 1.14 5.26
C GLY A 225 -16.32 -0.18 5.31
N ILE A 226 -16.26 -0.90 6.44
CA ILE A 226 -15.60 -2.23 6.53
C ILE A 226 -16.56 -3.25 7.16
N ILE A 227 -16.57 -4.47 6.61
CA ILE A 227 -17.28 -5.62 7.21
C ILE A 227 -16.77 -5.80 8.65
N GLY A 228 -17.63 -5.58 9.65
CA GLY A 228 -17.25 -5.61 11.08
C GLY A 228 -17.21 -4.23 11.78
N GLY A 229 -17.57 -3.14 11.09
CA GLY A 229 -17.69 -1.80 11.68
C GLY A 229 -16.37 -1.30 12.28
N THR A 230 -16.44 -0.64 13.44
CA THR A 230 -15.28 -0.10 14.17
C THR A 230 -14.20 -1.14 14.42
N ILE A 231 -14.58 -2.38 14.72
CA ILE A 231 -13.64 -3.48 14.95
C ILE A 231 -12.88 -3.82 13.67
N GLY A 232 -13.56 -3.83 12.52
CA GLY A 232 -12.93 -4.06 11.21
C GLY A 232 -11.90 -2.98 10.86
N VAL A 233 -12.21 -1.71 11.13
CA VAL A 233 -11.29 -0.58 10.93
C VAL A 233 -10.04 -0.71 11.80
N LEU A 234 -10.21 -1.02 13.09
CA LEU A 234 -9.08 -1.22 14.00
C LEU A 234 -8.21 -2.41 13.58
N ILE A 235 -8.80 -3.54 13.18
CA ILE A 235 -8.05 -4.70 12.70
C ILE A 235 -7.21 -4.33 11.47
N GLN A 236 -7.79 -3.61 10.50
CA GLN A 236 -7.05 -3.16 9.33
C GLN A 236 -5.90 -2.21 9.70
N GLY A 237 -6.14 -1.30 10.65
CA GLY A 237 -5.12 -0.40 11.19
C GLY A 237 -3.96 -1.17 11.84
N PHE A 238 -4.26 -2.12 12.74
CA PHE A 238 -3.25 -2.97 13.37
C PHE A 238 -2.48 -3.81 12.35
N LYS A 239 -3.17 -4.40 11.38
CA LYS A 239 -2.56 -5.21 10.34
C LYS A 239 -1.54 -4.42 9.52
N ARG A 240 -1.90 -3.19 9.10
CA ARG A 240 -1.01 -2.33 8.30
C ARG A 240 0.08 -1.68 9.14
N ALA A 241 -0.19 -1.32 10.40
CA ALA A 241 0.83 -0.82 11.33
C ALA A 241 1.88 -1.89 11.65
N ALA A 242 1.47 -3.13 11.92
CA ALA A 242 2.38 -4.25 12.17
C ALA A 242 3.24 -4.58 10.94
N PHE A 243 2.72 -4.37 9.74
CA PHE A 243 3.51 -4.50 8.50
C PHE A 243 4.57 -3.39 8.36
N SER A 244 4.26 -2.17 8.81
CA SER A 244 5.15 -1.01 8.72
C SER A 244 6.33 -1.09 9.69
N ASN A 245 6.02 -1.25 10.99
CA ASN A 245 7.03 -1.19 12.04
C ASN A 245 7.52 -2.54 12.55
N GLU A 246 6.96 -3.63 12.03
CA GLU A 246 7.34 -5.00 12.37
C GLU A 246 7.19 -5.36 13.86
N ALA A 247 6.34 -4.63 14.59
CA ALA A 247 6.13 -4.86 16.02
C ALA A 247 5.57 -6.26 16.27
N GLY A 248 6.24 -6.99 17.17
CA GLY A 248 5.84 -8.35 17.56
C GLY A 248 6.21 -9.46 16.56
N ILE A 249 6.70 -9.12 15.35
CA ILE A 249 7.10 -10.11 14.33
C ILE A 249 8.42 -10.81 14.72
N GLY A 250 9.36 -10.08 15.33
CA GLY A 250 10.66 -10.62 15.75
C GLY A 250 11.76 -10.60 14.69
N SER A 251 11.54 -9.93 13.56
CA SER A 251 12.53 -9.73 12.48
C SER A 251 13.60 -8.71 12.88
N ALA A 252 13.22 -7.54 13.38
CA ALA A 252 14.14 -6.45 13.75
C ALA A 252 15.22 -6.89 14.76
N SER A 253 14.87 -7.77 15.70
CA SER A 253 15.82 -8.29 16.70
C SER A 253 16.99 -9.05 16.07
N ILE A 254 16.84 -9.59 14.85
CA ILE A 254 17.91 -10.25 14.10
C ILE A 254 19.00 -9.24 13.72
N ALA A 255 18.62 -8.04 13.28
CA ALA A 255 19.56 -6.96 12.97
C ALA A 255 20.29 -6.48 14.23
N HIS A 256 19.52 -6.16 15.26
CA HIS A 256 20.03 -5.64 16.53
C HIS A 256 20.94 -6.65 17.26
N SER A 257 20.70 -7.95 17.09
CA SER A 257 21.56 -9.00 17.67
C SER A 257 23.00 -8.98 17.13
N ALA A 258 23.23 -8.36 15.96
CA ALA A 258 24.55 -8.23 15.38
C ALA A 258 25.38 -7.07 15.99
N VAL A 259 24.74 -6.18 16.75
CA VAL A 259 25.41 -5.04 17.37
C VAL A 259 26.28 -5.49 18.53
N ARG A 260 27.49 -4.92 18.62
CA ARG A 260 28.43 -5.20 19.71
C ARG A 260 28.11 -4.34 20.93
N THR A 261 27.25 -4.85 21.82
CA THR A 261 26.95 -4.22 23.11
C THR A 261 27.26 -5.15 24.29
N LYS A 262 27.62 -4.56 25.44
CA LYS A 262 27.77 -5.28 26.72
C LYS A 262 26.43 -5.48 27.44
N TYR A 263 25.39 -4.76 27.03
CA TYR A 263 24.06 -4.77 27.66
C TYR A 263 22.98 -4.89 26.58
N ALA A 264 22.35 -6.05 26.48
CA ALA A 264 21.31 -6.28 25.45
C ALA A 264 20.16 -5.26 25.54
N ALA A 265 19.79 -4.85 26.75
CA ALA A 265 18.75 -3.85 26.97
C ALA A 265 19.11 -2.45 26.42
N SER A 266 20.40 -2.11 26.27
CA SER A 266 20.77 -0.83 25.64
C SER A 266 20.36 -0.83 24.17
N GLU A 267 20.59 -1.96 23.48
CA GLU A 267 20.23 -2.12 22.09
C GLU A 267 18.72 -2.23 21.92
N GLY A 268 18.03 -2.92 22.84
CA GLY A 268 16.57 -2.96 22.86
C GLY A 268 15.94 -1.57 22.97
N LEU A 269 16.54 -0.63 23.71
CA LEU A 269 16.06 0.76 23.80
C LEU A 269 16.32 1.54 22.50
N VAL A 270 17.44 1.30 21.83
CA VAL A 270 17.72 1.89 20.51
C VAL A 270 16.72 1.39 19.47
N ALA A 271 16.38 0.10 19.50
CA ALA A 271 15.40 -0.52 18.61
C ALA A 271 14.00 0.11 18.72
N LEU A 272 13.63 0.69 19.87
CA LEU A 272 12.35 1.39 20.03
C LEU A 272 12.25 2.67 19.19
N LEU A 273 13.37 3.23 18.72
CA LEU A 273 13.36 4.37 17.83
C LEU A 273 12.82 4.01 16.44
N GLU A 274 12.96 2.75 16.00
CA GLU A 274 12.48 2.28 14.70
C GLU A 274 10.96 2.46 14.55
N PRO A 275 10.09 1.85 15.38
CA PRO A 275 8.64 2.02 15.29
C PRO A 275 8.20 3.46 15.55
N PHE A 276 8.94 4.22 16.36
CA PHE A 276 8.62 5.62 16.63
C PHE A 276 8.84 6.50 15.38
N ILE A 277 10.01 6.40 14.75
CA ILE A 277 10.33 7.18 13.55
C ILE A 277 9.43 6.73 12.40
N ASP A 278 9.27 5.43 12.18
CA ASP A 278 8.46 4.89 11.09
C ASP A 278 6.97 5.21 11.27
N THR A 279 6.34 4.66 12.32
CA THR A 279 4.88 4.72 12.44
C THR A 279 4.39 6.02 13.05
N VAL A 280 5.00 6.47 14.15
CA VAL A 280 4.49 7.63 14.90
C VAL A 280 4.79 8.93 14.17
N LEU A 281 5.97 9.06 13.55
CA LEU A 281 6.33 10.26 12.79
C LEU A 281 5.98 10.12 11.31
N VAL A 282 6.67 9.26 10.56
CA VAL A 282 6.55 9.23 9.10
C VAL A 282 5.15 8.84 8.64
N CYS A 283 4.60 7.72 9.11
CA CYS A 283 3.26 7.28 8.70
C CYS A 283 2.15 8.23 9.15
N THR A 284 2.26 8.85 10.32
CA THR A 284 1.31 9.91 10.74
C THR A 284 1.37 11.09 9.80
N MET A 285 2.57 11.56 9.42
CA MET A 285 2.72 12.64 8.45
C MET A 285 2.13 12.27 7.10
N THR A 286 2.37 11.06 6.60
CA THR A 286 1.74 10.55 5.38
C THR A 286 0.22 10.58 5.48
N ALA A 287 -0.35 10.09 6.58
CA ALA A 287 -1.80 10.08 6.80
C ALA A 287 -2.38 11.51 6.82
N LEU A 288 -1.69 12.45 7.47
CA LEU A 288 -2.12 13.85 7.50
C LEU A 288 -2.04 14.50 6.11
N VAL A 289 -0.94 14.31 5.37
CA VAL A 289 -0.80 14.81 3.99
C VAL A 289 -1.92 14.27 3.11
N LEU A 290 -2.21 12.97 3.21
CA LEU A 290 -3.29 12.32 2.50
C LEU A 290 -4.66 12.95 2.80
N ILE A 291 -4.95 13.25 4.06
CA ILE A 291 -6.26 13.79 4.48
C ILE A 291 -6.42 15.25 4.06
N VAL A 292 -5.41 16.11 4.33
CA VAL A 292 -5.50 17.54 4.00
C VAL A 292 -5.54 17.77 2.49
N SER A 293 -4.86 16.92 1.71
CA SER A 293 -4.88 17.00 0.24
C SER A 293 -6.19 16.48 -0.36
N ASN A 294 -6.89 15.58 0.34
CA ASN A 294 -8.14 14.98 -0.14
C ASN A 294 -9.39 15.80 0.24
N GLY A 295 -9.27 17.08 0.58
CA GLY A 295 -10.36 17.89 1.13
C GLY A 295 -11.66 17.92 0.29
N ASN A 296 -11.55 17.79 -1.04
CA ASN A 296 -12.68 17.72 -1.98
C ASN A 296 -13.12 16.28 -2.35
N GLY A 297 -12.43 15.26 -1.84
CA GLY A 297 -12.69 13.84 -2.11
C GLY A 297 -12.30 13.37 -3.52
N GLU A 298 -11.49 14.14 -4.25
CA GLU A 298 -11.05 13.79 -5.61
C GLU A 298 -9.97 12.71 -5.64
N ILE A 299 -9.08 12.69 -4.65
CA ILE A 299 -7.93 11.77 -4.59
C ILE A 299 -8.40 10.38 -4.13
N MET A 300 -9.22 10.33 -3.08
CA MET A 300 -9.77 9.08 -2.57
C MET A 300 -11.15 9.27 -1.95
N THR A 301 -11.97 8.23 -2.05
CA THR A 301 -13.27 8.16 -1.39
C THR A 301 -13.16 7.29 -0.14
N TYR A 302 -13.45 7.88 1.04
CA TYR A 302 -13.43 7.14 2.29
C TYR A 302 -14.40 5.95 2.27
N GLY A 303 -13.98 4.81 2.83
CA GLY A 303 -14.76 3.56 2.85
C GLY A 303 -14.69 2.75 1.55
N GLN A 304 -13.98 3.24 0.53
CA GLN A 304 -13.63 2.45 -0.66
C GLN A 304 -12.23 1.86 -0.54
N GLU A 305 -12.08 0.64 -1.05
CA GLU A 305 -10.79 -0.04 -1.08
C GLU A 305 -9.84 0.68 -2.03
N ILE A 306 -8.69 1.09 -1.49
CA ILE A 306 -7.59 1.63 -2.29
C ILE A 306 -6.76 0.46 -2.79
N LYS A 307 -6.81 0.20 -4.10
CA LYS A 307 -6.07 -0.90 -4.73
C LYS A 307 -4.58 -0.61 -4.87
N GLU A 308 -4.22 0.65 -5.18
CA GLU A 308 -2.84 1.05 -5.49
C GLU A 308 -2.42 2.22 -4.56
N GLY A 309 -2.06 1.91 -3.31
CA GLY A 309 -1.83 2.90 -2.25
C GLY A 309 -0.74 3.94 -2.58
N VAL A 310 0.33 3.52 -3.25
CA VAL A 310 1.44 4.42 -3.63
C VAL A 310 0.98 5.52 -4.60
N GLN A 311 -0.02 5.25 -5.43
CA GLN A 311 -0.56 6.22 -6.40
C GLN A 311 -1.34 7.30 -5.69
N VAL A 312 -2.16 6.93 -4.71
CA VAL A 312 -2.92 7.89 -3.87
C VAL A 312 -1.96 8.83 -3.13
N THR A 313 -0.86 8.30 -2.60
CA THR A 313 0.20 9.14 -2.04
C THR A 313 0.81 10.05 -3.09
N SER A 314 1.15 9.54 -4.28
CA SER A 314 1.70 10.37 -5.36
C SER A 314 0.77 11.51 -5.75
N GLN A 315 -0.53 11.25 -5.90
CA GLN A 315 -1.54 12.26 -6.24
C GLN A 315 -1.66 13.33 -5.16
N ALA A 316 -1.66 12.95 -3.88
CA ALA A 316 -1.70 13.91 -2.77
C ALA A 316 -0.46 14.80 -2.70
N PHE A 317 0.72 14.28 -3.02
CA PHE A 317 1.91 15.12 -3.12
C PHE A 317 1.87 15.99 -4.38
N GLU A 318 1.41 15.47 -5.52
CA GLU A 318 1.31 16.21 -6.80
C GLU A 318 0.36 17.39 -6.73
N SER A 319 -0.79 17.24 -6.04
CA SER A 319 -1.77 18.30 -5.87
C SER A 319 -1.23 19.53 -5.13
N ASN A 320 -0.12 19.37 -4.40
CA ASN A 320 0.52 20.43 -3.61
C ASN A 320 1.88 20.86 -4.17
N ILE A 321 2.66 19.90 -4.69
CA ILE A 321 4.00 20.10 -5.21
C ILE A 321 4.13 19.32 -6.53
N SER A 322 3.83 19.96 -7.65
CA SER A 322 3.72 19.33 -8.97
C SER A 322 4.95 18.55 -9.44
N TRP A 323 6.16 18.94 -9.02
CA TRP A 323 7.41 18.25 -9.37
C TRP A 323 7.79 17.13 -8.40
N PHE A 324 7.19 17.08 -7.21
CA PHE A 324 7.55 16.12 -6.17
C PHE A 324 7.28 14.65 -6.53
N PRO A 325 6.27 14.27 -7.32
CA PRO A 325 6.07 12.88 -7.74
C PRO A 325 7.32 12.21 -8.31
N TRP A 326 8.15 12.92 -9.07
CA TRP A 326 9.42 12.38 -9.58
C TRP A 326 10.40 12.06 -8.45
N VAL A 327 10.50 12.94 -7.46
CA VAL A 327 11.33 12.74 -6.26
C VAL A 327 10.76 11.61 -5.40
N LEU A 328 9.44 11.54 -5.26
CA LEU A 328 8.75 10.47 -4.55
C LEU A 328 9.00 9.12 -5.21
N THR A 329 8.98 9.02 -6.54
CA THR A 329 9.31 7.76 -7.25
C THR A 329 10.71 7.27 -6.87
N ILE A 330 11.70 8.16 -6.87
CA ILE A 330 13.06 7.82 -6.46
C ILE A 330 13.08 7.38 -4.98
N ALA A 331 12.41 8.13 -4.11
CA ALA A 331 12.34 7.80 -2.68
C ALA A 331 11.71 6.42 -2.45
N VAL A 332 10.56 6.11 -3.06
CA VAL A 332 9.87 4.81 -2.94
C VAL A 332 10.74 3.66 -3.42
N VAL A 333 11.44 3.83 -4.54
CA VAL A 333 12.39 2.83 -5.04
C VAL A 333 13.52 2.59 -4.04
N LEU A 334 14.05 3.66 -3.44
CA LEU A 334 15.07 3.56 -2.39
C LEU A 334 14.54 2.92 -1.09
N PHE A 335 13.31 3.24 -0.68
CA PHE A 335 12.63 2.62 0.45
C PHE A 335 12.53 1.11 0.23
N ALA A 336 11.93 0.69 -0.89
CA ALA A 336 11.80 -0.71 -1.27
C ALA A 336 13.16 -1.42 -1.31
N PHE A 337 14.15 -0.79 -1.95
CA PHE A 337 15.50 -1.33 -2.03
C PHE A 337 16.15 -1.53 -0.66
N SER A 338 16.06 -0.54 0.23
CA SER A 338 16.62 -0.60 1.58
C SER A 338 15.99 -1.70 2.43
N THR A 339 14.67 -1.89 2.31
CA THR A 339 13.95 -2.96 2.98
C THR A 339 14.36 -4.33 2.44
N MET A 340 14.48 -4.49 1.12
CA MET A 340 14.92 -5.74 0.48
C MET A 340 16.30 -6.20 0.96
N ILE A 341 17.28 -5.31 1.03
CA ILE A 341 18.63 -5.70 1.46
C ILE A 341 18.67 -6.09 2.94
N SER A 342 17.88 -5.42 3.80
CA SER A 342 17.78 -5.75 5.22
C SER A 342 17.06 -7.07 5.46
N TRP A 343 15.92 -7.29 4.81
CA TRP A 343 15.17 -8.53 4.91
C TRP A 343 15.87 -9.74 4.30
N SER A 344 16.74 -9.53 3.30
CA SER A 344 17.65 -10.57 2.82
C SER A 344 18.58 -11.07 3.94
N TYR A 345 19.11 -10.16 4.76
CA TYR A 345 19.92 -10.57 5.91
C TYR A 345 19.09 -11.32 6.95
N TYR A 346 17.88 -10.87 7.27
CA TYR A 346 17.00 -11.52 8.25
C TYR A 346 16.66 -12.94 7.83
N GLY A 347 16.23 -13.12 6.58
CA GLY A 347 15.91 -14.44 6.05
C GLY A 347 17.16 -15.31 5.93
N TYR A 348 18.34 -14.76 5.60
CA TYR A 348 19.58 -15.53 5.58
C TYR A 348 19.97 -16.05 6.97
N GLN A 349 19.78 -15.29 8.04
CA GLN A 349 20.05 -15.80 9.39
C GLN A 349 19.18 -17.01 9.71
N ALA A 350 17.89 -16.94 9.41
CA ALA A 350 16.97 -18.07 9.58
C ALA A 350 17.31 -19.26 8.64
N TRP A 351 17.70 -18.98 7.40
CA TRP A 351 18.15 -20.00 6.45
C TRP A 351 19.41 -20.71 6.93
N SER A 352 20.38 -19.95 7.43
CA SER A 352 21.65 -20.48 7.93
C SER A 352 21.48 -21.29 9.21
N PHE A 353 20.45 -21.00 10.01
CA PHE A 353 20.09 -21.79 11.19
C PHE A 353 19.58 -23.19 10.79
N LEU A 354 18.80 -23.30 9.72
CA LEU A 354 18.24 -24.57 9.26
C LEU A 354 19.22 -25.40 8.43
N PHE A 355 19.95 -24.75 7.53
CA PHE A 355 20.76 -25.42 6.49
C PHE A 355 22.27 -25.27 6.70
N GLY A 356 22.69 -24.65 7.80
CA GLY A 356 24.09 -24.39 8.13
C GLY A 356 24.69 -23.17 7.42
N ARG A 357 25.97 -22.88 7.72
CA ARG A 357 26.67 -21.64 7.33
C ARG A 357 27.69 -21.82 6.21
N SER A 358 27.48 -22.78 5.30
CA SER A 358 28.39 -22.96 4.17
C SER A 358 28.20 -21.87 3.11
N LYS A 359 29.26 -21.51 2.37
CA LYS A 359 29.18 -20.53 1.27
C LYS A 359 28.16 -20.94 0.20
N LYS A 360 28.04 -22.24 -0.09
CA LYS A 360 27.07 -22.76 -1.06
C LYS A 360 25.63 -22.47 -0.61
N VAL A 361 25.34 -22.71 0.67
CA VAL A 361 24.03 -22.46 1.27
C VAL A 361 23.70 -20.96 1.29
N GLU A 362 24.69 -20.12 1.57
CA GLU A 362 24.57 -18.66 1.51
C GLU A 362 24.21 -18.15 0.11
N TYR A 363 24.99 -18.54 -0.90
CA TYR A 363 24.75 -18.09 -2.27
C TYR A 363 23.45 -18.66 -2.85
N ALA A 364 23.08 -19.89 -2.49
CA ALA A 364 21.78 -20.46 -2.87
C ALA A 364 20.62 -19.60 -2.33
N TYR A 365 20.66 -19.22 -1.06
CA TYR A 365 19.63 -18.35 -0.47
C TYR A 365 19.57 -16.99 -1.17
N LYS A 366 20.72 -16.33 -1.38
CA LYS A 366 20.77 -15.01 -2.02
C LYS A 366 20.28 -15.05 -3.47
N LEU A 367 20.58 -16.13 -4.21
CA LEU A 367 20.07 -16.35 -5.55
C LEU A 367 18.55 -16.49 -5.56
N ILE A 368 18.01 -17.35 -4.69
CA ILE A 368 16.56 -17.52 -4.54
C ILE A 368 15.91 -16.18 -4.16
N PHE A 369 16.49 -15.45 -3.22
CA PHE A 369 16.01 -14.13 -2.82
C PHE A 369 15.91 -13.18 -4.01
N CYS A 370 16.94 -13.12 -4.87
CA CYS A 370 16.93 -12.29 -6.08
C CYS A 370 15.88 -12.75 -7.11
N LEU A 371 15.61 -14.05 -7.24
CA LEU A 371 14.53 -14.55 -8.10
C LEU A 371 13.16 -14.08 -7.61
N PHE A 372 12.94 -14.07 -6.29
CA PHE A 372 11.70 -13.58 -5.69
C PHE A 372 11.48 -12.08 -5.87
N VAL A 373 12.55 -11.28 -6.05
CA VAL A 373 12.44 -9.86 -6.46
C VAL A 373 11.77 -9.76 -7.84
N ILE A 374 12.22 -10.59 -8.79
CA ILE A 374 11.68 -10.64 -10.15
C ILE A 374 10.21 -11.07 -10.13
N VAL A 375 9.92 -12.15 -9.40
CA VAL A 375 8.55 -12.65 -9.25
C VAL A 375 7.65 -11.60 -8.61
N GLY A 376 8.13 -10.90 -7.57
CA GLY A 376 7.39 -9.85 -6.89
C GLY A 376 6.98 -8.71 -7.80
N ALA A 377 7.93 -8.18 -8.59
CA ALA A 377 7.65 -7.12 -9.55
C ALA A 377 6.66 -7.53 -10.65
N ALA A 378 6.67 -8.81 -11.06
CA ALA A 378 5.79 -9.32 -12.10
C ALA A 378 4.40 -9.81 -11.59
N SER A 379 4.22 -9.93 -10.27
CA SER A 379 3.00 -10.50 -9.68
C SER A 379 1.90 -9.46 -9.48
N GLN A 380 0.66 -9.91 -9.35
CA GLN A 380 -0.45 -9.04 -8.93
C GLN A 380 -0.30 -8.64 -7.46
N LEU A 381 -0.51 -7.35 -7.16
CA LEU A 381 -0.35 -6.79 -5.82
C LEU A 381 -1.14 -7.54 -4.74
N LYS A 382 -2.40 -7.92 -5.04
CA LYS A 382 -3.24 -8.66 -4.08
C LYS A 382 -2.61 -9.98 -3.66
N SER A 383 -2.12 -10.78 -4.61
CA SER A 383 -1.47 -12.07 -4.33
C SER A 383 -0.22 -11.90 -3.48
N VAL A 384 0.56 -10.84 -3.77
CA VAL A 384 1.77 -10.51 -3.01
C VAL A 384 1.43 -10.09 -1.58
N ILE A 385 0.40 -9.26 -1.39
CA ILE A 385 -0.08 -8.84 -0.07
C ILE A 385 -0.57 -10.05 0.72
N ASP A 386 -1.41 -10.89 0.14
CA ASP A 386 -1.99 -12.06 0.81
C ASP A 386 -0.88 -13.03 1.27
N PHE A 387 0.11 -13.30 0.41
CA PHE A 387 1.27 -14.12 0.76
C PHE A 387 2.10 -13.48 1.88
N SER A 388 2.37 -12.18 1.77
CA SER A 388 3.18 -11.43 2.75
C SER A 388 2.53 -11.39 4.13
N ASP A 389 1.24 -11.06 4.17
CA ASP A 389 0.44 -11.00 5.39
C ASP A 389 0.41 -12.38 6.08
N ALA A 390 0.24 -13.47 5.30
CA ALA A 390 0.25 -14.83 5.84
C ALA A 390 1.61 -15.21 6.45
N MET A 391 2.71 -14.87 5.77
CA MET A 391 4.06 -15.19 6.26
C MET A 391 4.44 -14.37 7.50
N ILE A 392 4.09 -13.08 7.53
CA ILE A 392 4.31 -12.20 8.68
C ILE A 392 3.49 -12.70 9.89
N PHE A 393 2.21 -13.03 9.67
CA PHE A 393 1.38 -13.59 10.74
C PHE A 393 1.97 -14.89 11.30
N ALA A 394 2.43 -15.78 10.42
CA ALA A 394 3.06 -17.03 10.84
C ALA A 394 4.35 -16.78 11.66
N MET A 395 5.12 -15.73 11.37
CA MET A 395 6.29 -15.35 12.19
C MET A 395 5.91 -14.79 13.56
N LEU A 396 4.88 -13.94 13.59
CA LEU A 396 4.44 -13.23 14.79
C LEU A 396 4.01 -14.21 15.90
N VAL A 397 3.20 -15.23 15.57
CA VAL A 397 2.64 -16.16 16.55
C VAL A 397 3.70 -16.83 17.45
N PRO A 398 4.70 -17.56 16.93
CA PRO A 398 5.72 -18.20 17.76
C PRO A 398 6.61 -17.18 18.47
N ASN A 399 6.91 -16.04 17.85
CA ASN A 399 7.71 -15.00 18.47
C ASN A 399 7.00 -14.39 19.70
N MET A 400 5.69 -14.13 19.59
CA MET A 400 4.89 -13.61 20.69
C MET A 400 4.77 -14.59 21.86
N ILE A 401 4.61 -15.87 21.57
CA ILE A 401 4.64 -16.93 22.59
C ILE A 401 5.99 -16.93 23.32
N GLY A 402 7.10 -16.88 22.57
CA GLY A 402 8.44 -16.82 23.13
C GLY A 402 8.65 -15.59 24.02
N LEU A 403 8.24 -14.41 23.56
CA LEU A 403 8.35 -13.17 24.33
C LEU A 403 7.50 -13.18 25.60
N PHE A 404 6.32 -13.80 25.58
CA PHE A 404 5.51 -13.96 26.78
C PHE A 404 6.25 -14.75 27.86
N PHE A 405 6.86 -15.88 27.51
CA PHE A 405 7.65 -16.68 28.45
C PHE A 405 8.96 -16.00 28.88
N LEU A 406 9.58 -15.23 27.98
CA LEU A 406 10.86 -14.56 28.24
C LEU A 406 10.71 -13.16 28.85
N ALA A 407 9.49 -12.66 29.03
CA ALA A 407 9.22 -11.34 29.60
C ALA A 407 9.92 -11.08 30.95
N PRO A 408 9.98 -12.05 31.90
CA PRO A 408 10.74 -11.86 33.15
C PRO A 408 12.23 -11.60 32.88
N ARG A 409 12.82 -12.33 31.93
CA ARG A 409 14.24 -12.19 31.60
C ARG A 409 14.55 -10.83 30.96
N VAL A 410 13.67 -10.34 30.10
CA VAL A 410 13.78 -8.99 29.50
C VAL A 410 13.74 -7.93 30.60
N ARG A 411 12.82 -8.07 31.57
CA ARG A 411 12.73 -7.17 32.73
C ARG A 411 14.02 -7.16 33.57
N ASP A 412 14.63 -8.31 33.78
CA ASP A 412 15.89 -8.43 34.53
C ASP A 412 17.05 -7.74 33.81
N GLU A 413 17.20 -7.96 32.49
CA GLU A 413 18.25 -7.31 31.70
C GLU A 413 18.05 -5.79 31.62
N LEU A 414 16.80 -5.31 31.50
CA LEU A 414 16.49 -3.88 31.56
C LEU A 414 16.87 -3.29 32.93
N SER A 415 16.48 -3.96 34.01
CA SER A 415 16.80 -3.52 35.37
C SER A 415 18.32 -3.45 35.60
N ARG A 416 19.07 -4.43 35.09
CA ARG A 416 20.54 -4.45 35.12
C ARG A 416 21.15 -3.26 34.37
N PHE A 417 20.66 -2.96 33.17
CA PHE A 417 21.14 -1.83 32.39
C PHE A 417 20.81 -0.49 33.06
N MET A 418 19.58 -0.31 33.55
CA MET A 418 19.17 0.92 34.24
C MET A 418 19.97 1.18 35.52
N LYS A 419 20.35 0.12 36.27
CA LYS A 419 21.28 0.25 37.39
C LYS A 419 22.64 0.76 36.93
N LYS A 420 23.18 0.22 35.82
CA LYS A 420 24.46 0.69 35.26
C LYS A 420 24.40 2.16 34.85
N VAL A 421 23.36 2.58 34.13
CA VAL A 421 23.19 3.98 33.71
C VAL A 421 23.22 4.92 34.91
N LYS A 422 22.53 4.57 36.02
CA LYS A 422 22.54 5.37 37.25
C LYS A 422 23.91 5.50 37.92
N THR A 423 24.83 4.55 37.69
CA THR A 423 26.19 4.58 38.24
C THR A 423 27.20 5.31 37.37
N VAL A 424 26.87 5.58 36.11
CA VAL A 424 27.68 6.39 35.19
C VAL A 424 27.15 7.81 35.31
N LYS A 425 27.65 8.56 36.30
CA LYS A 425 27.42 10.00 36.42
C LYS A 425 28.52 10.75 35.69
#